data_AF-A0A7K0SYJ7-F1
#
_entry.id   AF-A0A7K0SYJ7-F1
#
_cell.length_a   1.000
_cell.length_b   1.000
_cell.length_c   1.000
_cell.angle_alpha   90.00
_cell.angle_beta   90.00
_cell.angle_gamma   90.00
#
_symmetry.space_group_name_H-M   'P 1'
#
loop_
_entity.id
_entity.type
_entity.pdbx_description
1 polymer ?
#
loop_
_entity_poly.entity_id
_entity_poly.type
_entity_poly.pdbx_seq_one_letter_code
_entity_poly.pdbx_strand_id
1 'polypeptide(L)' 'MVGYGLSAIGPAIATGMIFAAYISGVARQPEARSVLQPIAFLGFALAEALALFGLVLAFVL' A
#
# COMPACT_ATOMS: atom_id res chain seq x y z
N MET A 1 -10.41 10.84 -15.68
CA MET A 1 -10.97 10.06 -14.54
C MET A 1 -10.88 8.54 -14.70
N VAL A 2 -11.21 7.94 -15.85
CA VAL A 2 -11.14 6.46 -16.02
C VAL A 2 -9.74 5.89 -15.78
N GLY A 3 -8.69 6.53 -16.30
CA GLY A 3 -7.30 6.11 -16.07
C GLY A 3 -6.86 6.15 -14.61
N TYR A 4 -7.35 7.12 -13.83
CA TYR A 4 -7.10 7.21 -12.39
C TYR A 4 -7.76 6.05 -11.63
N GLY A 5 -9.03 5.75 -11.93
CA GLY A 5 -9.73 4.62 -11.32
C GLY A 5 -9.03 3.28 -11.56
N LEU A 6 -8.49 3.08 -12.77
CA LEU A 6 -7.70 1.89 -13.10
C LEU A 6 -6.35 1.86 -12.37
N SER A 7 -5.70 3.02 -12.21
CA SER A 7 -4.41 3.11 -11.50
C SER A 7 -4.51 2.78 -10.01
N ALA A 8 -5.70 2.89 -9.42
CA ALA A 8 -5.94 2.62 -7.99
C ALA A 8 -6.12 1.12 -7.66
N ILE A 9 -6.38 0.27 -8.66
CA ILE A 9 -6.68 -1.16 -8.43
C ILE A 9 -5.46 -1.89 -7.87
N GLY A 10 -4.29 -1.71 -8.49
CA GLY A 10 -3.05 -2.36 -8.04
C GLY A 10 -2.67 -1.96 -6.60
N PRO A 11 -2.62 -0.66 -6.30
CA PRO A 11 -2.35 -0.15 -4.95
C PRO A 11 -3.36 -0.65 -3.91
N ALA A 12 -4.66 -0.69 -4.22
CA ALA A 12 -5.66 -1.22 -3.29
C ALA A 12 -5.41 -2.68 -2.91
N ILE A 13 -5.07 -3.54 -3.89
CA ILE A 13 -4.75 -4.95 -3.65
C ILE A 13 -3.44 -5.08 -2.87
N ALA A 14 -2.39 -4.35 -3.27
CA ALA A 14 -1.09 -4.37 -2.61
C ALA A 14 -1.18 -3.94 -1.14
N THR A 15 -1.85 -2.81 -0.88
CA THR A 15 -2.09 -2.29 0.48
C THR A 15 -2.85 -3.31 1.33
N GLY A 16 -3.90 -3.94 0.79
CA GLY A 16 -4.63 -5.01 1.48
C GLY A 16 -3.73 -6.19 1.87
N MET A 17 -2.89 -6.67 0.96
CA MET A 17 -1.97 -7.78 1.23
C MET A 17 -0.88 -7.42 2.25
N ILE A 18 -0.30 -6.22 2.15
CA ILE A 18 0.75 -5.73 3.05
C ILE A 18 0.23 -5.69 4.49
N PHE A 19 -0.94 -5.07 4.70
CA PHE A 19 -1.50 -4.96 6.04
C PHE A 19 -2.05 -6.29 6.56
N ALA A 20 -2.58 -7.18 5.71
CA ALA A 20 -2.96 -8.54 6.10
C ALA A 20 -1.74 -9.35 6.61
N ALA A 21 -0.60 -9.24 5.92
CA ALA A 21 0.65 -9.88 6.33
C ALA A 21 1.19 -9.29 7.63
N TYR A 22 1.16 -7.96 7.78
CA TYR A 22 1.54 -7.27 9.02
C TYR A 22 0.69 -7.73 10.22
N ILE A 23 -0.64 -7.70 10.08
CA ILE A 23 -1.57 -8.13 11.15
C ILE A 23 -1.32 -9.58 11.51
N SER A 24 -1.19 -10.46 10.51
CA SER A 24 -0.94 -11.88 10.74
C SER A 24 0.41 -12.14 11.40
N GLY A 25 1.45 -11.38 11.04
CA GLY A 25 2.77 -11.47 11.65
C GLY A 25 2.76 -11.03 13.12
N VAL A 26 2.17 -9.87 13.40
CA VAL A 26 2.07 -9.34 14.78
C VAL A 26 1.16 -10.20 15.65
N ALA A 27 0.08 -10.76 15.10
CA ALA A 27 -0.81 -11.67 15.84
C ALA A 27 -0.09 -12.96 16.27
N ARG A 28 0.87 -13.44 15.47
CA ARG A 28 1.68 -14.63 15.81
C ARG A 28 2.84 -14.30 16.75
N GLN A 29 3.44 -13.12 16.59
CA GLN A 29 4.60 -12.67 17.37
C GLN A 29 4.45 -11.16 17.67
N PRO A 30 3.88 -10.78 18.83
CA PRO A 30 3.67 -9.39 19.19
C PRO A 30 4.97 -8.57 19.26
N GLU A 31 6.08 -9.20 19.64
CA GLU A 31 7.42 -8.61 19.74
C GLU A 31 7.98 -8.19 18.36
N ALA A 32 7.54 -8.85 17.28
CA ALA A 32 7.96 -8.52 15.92
C ALA A 32 7.36 -7.20 15.41
N ARG A 33 6.40 -6.60 16.14
CA ARG A 33 5.74 -5.34 15.73
C ARG A 33 6.72 -4.22 15.41
N SER A 34 7.76 -4.04 16.21
CA SER A 34 8.75 -2.97 16.03
C SER A 34 9.53 -3.10 14.72
N VAL A 35 9.67 -4.32 14.20
CA VAL A 35 10.34 -4.63 12.93
C VAL A 35 9.33 -4.61 11.77
N LEU A 36 8.17 -5.24 11.95
CA LEU A 36 7.18 -5.41 10.88
C LEU A 36 6.46 -4.09 10.52
N GLN A 37 6.23 -3.20 11.49
CA GLN A 37 5.51 -1.94 11.25
C GLN A 37 6.23 -0.99 10.27
N PRO A 38 7.54 -0.66 10.44
CA PRO A 38 8.25 0.17 9.48
C PRO A 38 8.37 -0.50 8.10
N ILE A 39 8.52 -1.83 8.04
CA ILE A 39 8.54 -2.57 6.78
C ILE A 39 7.18 -2.48 6.07
N ALA A 40 6.07 -2.63 6.81
CA ALA A 40 4.72 -2.52 6.26
C ALA A 40 4.47 -1.11 5.71
N PHE A 41 4.86 -0.06 6.43
CA PHE A 41 4.71 1.32 5.93
C PHE A 41 5.61 1.63 4.74
N LEU A 42 6.84 1.12 4.71
CA LEU A 42 7.71 1.25 3.54
C LEU A 42 7.10 0.54 2.32
N GLY A 43 6.62 -0.69 2.49
CA GLY A 43 5.94 -1.43 1.43
C GLY A 43 4.69 -0.73 0.93
N PHE A 44 3.88 -0.17 1.84
CA PHE A 44 2.71 0.62 1.51
C PHE A 44 3.07 1.86 0.67
N ALA A 45 4.08 2.62 1.10
CA ALA A 45 4.54 3.80 0.37
C ALA A 45 5.02 3.46 -1.06
N LEU A 46 5.71 2.32 -1.22
CA LEU A 46 6.14 1.84 -2.53
C LEU A 46 4.97 1.37 -3.39
N ALA A 47 3.98 0.69 -2.80
CA ALA A 47 2.80 0.20 -3.49
C ALA A 47 1.90 1.34 -4.03
N GLU A 48 1.79 2.45 -3.29
CA GLU A 48 0.97 3.61 -3.66
C GLU A 48 1.61 4.51 -4.74
N ALA A 49 2.89 4.33 -5.07
CA ALA A 49 3.59 5.21 -6.00
C ALA A 49 2.89 5.35 -7.37
N LEU A 50 2.34 4.23 -7.89
CA LEU A 50 1.61 4.23 -9.17
C LEU A 50 0.23 4.91 -9.10
N ALA A 51 -0.48 4.78 -7.98
CA ALA A 51 -1.73 5.51 -7.75
C ALA A 51 -1.49 7.02 -7.66
N LEU A 52 -0.43 7.44 -6.97
CA LEU A 52 -0.06 8.84 -6.85
C LEU A 52 0.28 9.46 -8.22
N PHE A 53 0.99 8.74 -9.09
CA PHE A 53 1.19 9.20 -10.47
C PHE A 53 -0.11 9.32 -11.25
N GLY A 54 -1.02 8.34 -11.12
CA GLY A 54 -2.35 8.40 -11.73
C GLY A 54 -3.18 9.58 -11.22
N LEU A 55 -3.08 9.91 -9.93
CA LEU A 55 -3.75 11.06 -9.32
C LEU A 55 -3.21 12.37 -9.87
N VAL A 56 -1.88 12.53 -9.89
CA VAL A 56 -1.22 13.73 -10.42
C VAL A 56 -1.61 13.95 -11.88
N LEU A 57 -1.56 12.90 -12.72
CA LEU A 57 -1.99 13.00 -14.11
C LEU A 57 -3.46 13.38 -14.27
N ALA A 58 -4.33 12.97 -13.35
CA ALA A 58 -5.75 13.33 -13.39
C ALA A 58 -6.05 14.80 -13.07
N PHE A 59 -5.10 15.53 -12.45
CA PHE A 59 -5.20 16.97 -12.21
C PHE A 59 -4.50 17.82 -13.28
N VAL A 60 -3.56 17.23 -14.02
CA VAL A 60 -2.77 17.92 -15.06
C VAL A 60 -3.39 17.80 -16.46
N LEU A 61 -4.19 16.76 -16.71
CA LEU A 61 -4.90 16.49 -17.97
C LEU A 61 -6.40 16.78 -17.86
#